data_AF-A0A9P0W1R8-F1
#
_entry.id   AF-A0A9P0W1R8-F1
#
_cell.length_a   1.000
_cell.length_b   1.000
_cell.length_c   1.000
_cell.angle_alpha   90.00
_cell.angle_beta   90.00
_cell.angle_gamma   90.00
#
_symmetry.space_group_name_H-M   'P 1'
#
loop_
_entity.id
_entity.type
_entity.pdbx_description
1 polymer ?
#
loop_
_entity_poly.entity_id
_entity_poly.type
_entity_poly.pdbx_seq_one_letter_code
_entity_poly.pdbx_strand_id
1 'polypeptide(L)'
;MGNDGGSIAKRQDILSFHKHQAGSQKSSDIVQDDNVIVCSVSSLPLRNEIVVGDYLGRLYIKEKIVEYMLNRNLKSENGADATLPSTLSDILELKLHWQDDKTIVCPVTGGIDLCYLRPCGCVVSYKLLQELHKGDKRNDQSSSKMELSSSTCPNCEIPFTFDYDVVLIDQAEKAADFNKKTYEYLATQLKLHHSKKPIKEKKKKRKQEDDSDGVLKEKKNKKKKKKSS
;
A
#
# COMPACT_ATOMS: atom_id res chain seq x y z
N MET A 1 -44.09 15.17 -42.38
CA MET A 1 -43.34 14.37 -41.39
C MET A 1 -42.58 13.31 -42.16
N GLY A 2 -41.26 13.21 -42.23
CA GLY A 2 -40.12 13.96 -41.72
C GLY A 2 -38.92 13.12 -42.18
N ASN A 3 -38.18 13.58 -43.19
CA ASN A 3 -36.99 12.88 -43.69
C ASN A 3 -35.78 13.75 -43.35
N ASP A 4 -35.25 13.54 -42.16
CA ASP A 4 -34.07 14.24 -41.65
C ASP A 4 -32.81 13.41 -41.95
N GLY A 5 -32.04 13.88 -42.94
CA GLY A 5 -30.67 14.33 -42.65
C GLY A 5 -29.63 13.31 -42.21
N GLY A 6 -29.50 12.17 -42.90
CA GLY A 6 -28.28 11.37 -42.83
C GLY A 6 -27.08 12.13 -43.41
N SER A 7 -26.34 12.83 -42.56
CA SER A 7 -25.14 13.60 -42.93
C SER A 7 -24.00 12.63 -43.31
N ILE A 8 -23.83 12.37 -44.60
CA ILE A 8 -22.66 11.63 -45.10
C ILE A 8 -21.43 12.52 -44.96
N ALA A 9 -20.46 12.07 -44.14
CA ALA A 9 -19.20 12.77 -43.94
C ALA A 9 -18.46 12.95 -45.28
N LYS A 10 -17.97 14.18 -45.53
CA LYS A 10 -17.27 14.49 -46.77
C LYS A 10 -15.86 13.92 -46.72
N ARG A 11 -15.33 13.54 -47.89
CA ARG A 11 -13.97 12.97 -48.03
C ARG A 11 -12.86 13.83 -47.41
N GLN A 12 -13.08 15.15 -47.32
CA GLN A 12 -12.14 16.09 -46.70
C GLN A 12 -12.04 15.91 -45.17
N ASP A 13 -13.14 15.52 -44.51
CA ASP A 13 -13.13 15.19 -43.08
C ASP A 13 -12.35 13.89 -42.84
N ILE A 14 -12.55 12.88 -43.69
CA ILE A 14 -11.82 11.61 -43.63
C ILE A 14 -10.31 11.84 -43.78
N LEU A 15 -9.90 12.65 -44.75
CA LEU A 15 -8.48 12.95 -44.98
C LEU A 15 -7.83 13.76 -43.84
N SER A 16 -8.62 14.55 -43.11
CA SER A 16 -8.16 15.32 -41.96
C SER A 16 -7.95 14.41 -40.74
N PHE A 17 -8.84 13.44 -40.52
CA PHE A 17 -8.67 12.41 -39.49
C PHE A 17 -7.40 11.57 -39.70
N HIS A 18 -7.08 11.19 -40.94
CA HIS A 18 -5.87 10.40 -41.22
C HIS A 18 -4.57 11.20 -41.08
N LYS A 19 -4.57 12.52 -41.32
CA LYS A 19 -3.38 13.37 -41.08
C LYS A 19 -3.10 13.58 -39.60
N HIS A 20 -4.13 13.62 -38.75
CA HIS A 20 -3.94 13.71 -37.30
C HIS A 20 -3.36 12.43 -36.67
N GLN A 21 -3.48 11.27 -37.32
CA GLN A 21 -2.84 10.03 -36.86
C GLN A 21 -1.35 9.91 -37.25
N ALA A 22 -0.88 10.64 -38.26
CA ALA A 22 0.51 10.54 -38.74
C ALA A 22 1.53 11.33 -37.90
N GLY A 23 1.09 12.06 -36.87
CA GLY A 23 1.91 12.98 -36.07
C GLY A 23 2.24 12.55 -34.64
N SER A 24 1.84 11.34 -34.19
CA SER A 24 2.21 10.83 -32.85
C SER A 24 3.18 9.66 -32.94
N GLN A 25 4.33 9.90 -33.55
CA GLN A 25 5.53 9.09 -33.31
C GLN A 25 6.08 9.42 -31.91
N LYS A 26 5.57 8.72 -30.89
CA LYS A 26 6.33 8.45 -29.66
C LYS A 26 6.47 6.94 -29.54
N SER A 27 7.60 6.48 -30.08
CA SER A 27 8.50 5.47 -29.54
C SER A 27 7.92 4.27 -28.77
N SER A 28 8.46 3.12 -29.21
CA SER A 28 8.52 1.79 -28.61
C SER A 28 7.28 0.93 -28.73
N ASP A 29 7.46 -0.14 -29.50
CA ASP A 29 6.79 -1.42 -29.38
C ASP A 29 6.61 -1.79 -27.91
N ILE A 30 5.47 -1.42 -27.33
CA ILE A 30 4.98 -2.01 -26.10
C ILE A 30 4.48 -3.39 -26.54
N VAL A 31 5.37 -4.38 -26.51
CA VAL A 31 4.94 -5.77 -26.41
C VAL A 31 4.06 -5.82 -25.17
N GLN A 32 2.75 -5.87 -25.41
CA GLN A 32 1.71 -6.12 -24.42
C GLN A 32 1.90 -7.55 -23.90
N ASP A 33 2.92 -7.77 -23.07
CA ASP A 33 2.89 -8.85 -22.11
C ASP A 33 1.90 -8.42 -21.02
N ASP A 34 0.60 -8.62 -21.27
CA ASP A 34 -0.53 -8.14 -20.45
C ASP A 34 -0.54 -8.60 -18.99
N ASN A 35 0.42 -9.46 -18.60
CA ASN A 35 0.49 -10.09 -17.27
C ASN A 35 1.73 -9.69 -16.46
N VAL A 36 2.57 -8.75 -16.93
CA VAL A 36 3.76 -8.34 -16.17
C VAL A 36 3.37 -7.37 -15.07
N ILE A 37 3.60 -7.80 -13.82
CA ILE A 37 3.32 -6.97 -12.64
C ILE A 37 4.47 -5.97 -12.45
N VAL A 38 4.10 -4.68 -12.41
CA VAL A 38 5.04 -3.56 -12.31
C VAL A 38 4.94 -2.84 -10.97
N CYS A 39 6.05 -2.23 -10.57
CA CYS A 39 6.15 -1.36 -9.40
C CYS A 39 5.31 -0.10 -9.58
N SER A 40 4.44 0.23 -8.63
CA SER A 40 3.57 1.41 -8.76
C SER A 40 4.29 2.76 -8.65
N VAL A 41 5.57 2.79 -8.23
CA VAL A 41 6.39 4.03 -8.15
C VAL A 41 7.33 4.18 -9.34
N SER A 42 8.04 3.12 -9.72
CA SER A 42 9.06 3.18 -10.77
C SER A 42 8.60 2.65 -12.12
N SER A 43 7.43 2.02 -12.19
CA SER A 43 6.91 1.29 -13.37
C SER A 43 7.85 0.20 -13.90
N LEU A 44 8.85 -0.21 -13.09
CA LEU A 44 9.75 -1.31 -13.41
C LEU A 44 9.08 -2.65 -13.10
N PRO A 45 9.42 -3.73 -13.84
CA PRO A 45 8.94 -5.07 -13.50
C PRO A 45 9.41 -5.46 -12.09
N LEU A 46 8.54 -6.10 -11.32
CA LEU A 46 8.84 -6.54 -9.93
C LEU A 46 9.73 -7.79 -9.85
N ARG A 47 10.11 -8.37 -10.98
CA ARG A 47 10.83 -9.64 -11.09
C ARG A 47 12.21 -9.56 -10.43
N ASN A 48 12.59 -10.62 -9.71
CA ASN A 48 13.90 -10.81 -9.06
C ASN A 48 14.28 -9.79 -7.98
N GLU A 49 13.33 -8.96 -7.54
CA GLU A 49 13.55 -7.92 -6.55
C GLU A 49 12.82 -8.23 -5.24
N ILE A 50 13.23 -7.57 -4.15
CA ILE A 50 12.47 -7.61 -2.89
C ILE A 50 11.23 -6.74 -3.04
N VAL A 51 10.05 -7.38 -3.02
CA VAL A 51 8.76 -6.71 -3.19
C VAL A 51 8.12 -6.40 -1.85
N VAL A 52 7.53 -5.21 -1.74
CA VAL A 52 6.73 -4.78 -0.60
C VAL A 52 5.32 -4.40 -1.03
N GLY A 53 4.35 -4.64 -0.16
CA GLY A 53 2.94 -4.25 -0.31
C GLY A 53 2.58 -3.08 0.60
N ASP A 54 1.63 -2.26 0.15
CA ASP A 54 0.98 -1.22 0.96
C ASP A 54 -0.48 -1.62 1.26
N TYR A 55 -1.11 -0.96 2.25
CA TYR A 55 -2.46 -1.28 2.72
C TYR A 55 -3.52 -1.25 1.62
N LEU A 56 -3.30 -0.54 0.51
CA LEU A 56 -4.20 -0.51 -0.66
C LEU A 56 -4.09 -1.74 -1.57
N GLY A 57 -3.09 -2.60 -1.39
CA GLY A 57 -2.81 -3.73 -2.27
C GLY A 57 -1.78 -3.43 -3.36
N ARG A 58 -1.23 -2.22 -3.39
CA ARG A 58 -0.19 -1.82 -4.36
C ARG A 58 1.13 -2.49 -4.03
N LEU A 59 1.89 -2.82 -5.07
CA LEU A 59 3.19 -3.49 -4.97
C LEU A 59 4.32 -2.58 -5.41
N TYR A 60 5.44 -2.65 -4.69
CA TYR A 60 6.61 -1.82 -4.92
C TYR A 60 7.90 -2.61 -4.80
N ILE A 61 8.93 -2.19 -5.53
CA ILE A 61 10.30 -2.61 -5.26
C ILE A 61 10.76 -1.89 -4.00
N LYS A 62 11.25 -2.64 -3.01
CA LYS A 62 11.64 -2.12 -1.69
C LYS A 62 12.63 -0.96 -1.81
N GLU A 63 13.64 -1.08 -2.65
CA GLU A 63 14.65 -0.04 -2.84
C GLU A 63 14.05 1.25 -3.38
N LYS A 64 13.16 1.13 -4.38
CA LYS A 64 12.54 2.28 -5.06
C LYS A 64 11.56 3.03 -4.16
N ILE A 65 10.77 2.33 -3.35
CA ILE A 65 9.88 3.01 -2.40
C ILE A 65 10.66 3.67 -1.27
N VAL A 66 11.74 3.06 -0.78
CA VAL A 66 12.59 3.67 0.25
C VAL A 66 13.30 4.91 -0.30
N GLU A 67 13.84 4.85 -1.51
CA GLU A 67 14.43 6.00 -2.21
C GLU A 67 13.40 7.12 -2.39
N TYR A 68 12.17 6.79 -2.79
CA TYR A 68 11.07 7.74 -2.89
C TYR A 68 10.75 8.41 -1.54
N MET A 69 10.66 7.63 -0.46
CA MET A 69 10.40 8.14 0.90
C MET A 69 11.49 9.10 1.37
N LEU A 70 12.77 8.78 1.13
CA LEU A 70 13.89 9.64 1.49
C LEU A 70 13.87 10.95 0.69
N ASN A 71 13.67 10.88 -0.63
CA ASN A 71 13.60 12.05 -1.49
C ASN A 71 12.41 12.96 -1.17
N ARG A 72 11.26 12.38 -0.79
CA ARG A 72 10.08 13.12 -0.33
C ARG A 72 10.37 13.94 0.93
N ASN A 73 11.10 13.36 1.89
CA ASN A 73 11.47 14.06 3.13
C ASN A 73 12.46 15.21 2.89
N LEU A 74 13.26 15.15 1.83
CA LEU A 74 14.22 16.19 1.46
C LEU A 74 13.58 17.33 0.64
N LYS A 75 12.55 17.04 -0.14
CA LYS A 75 11.89 18.00 -1.07
C LYS A 75 10.53 18.44 -0.52
N SER A 76 10.48 19.00 0.69
CA SER A 76 9.25 19.33 1.44
C SER A 76 8.35 20.43 0.82
N GLU A 77 8.44 20.68 -0.48
CA GLU A 77 7.71 21.71 -1.19
C GLU A 77 7.25 21.15 -2.54
N ASN A 78 5.93 20.92 -2.61
CA ASN A 78 5.08 20.68 -3.79
C ASN A 78 4.81 19.21 -4.15
N GLY A 79 3.61 18.74 -3.78
CA GLY A 79 2.91 17.65 -4.49
C GLY A 79 3.13 16.24 -3.96
N ALA A 80 3.20 16.03 -2.65
CA ALA A 80 3.21 14.68 -2.11
C ALA A 80 1.86 13.99 -2.37
N ASP A 81 1.85 12.95 -3.22
CA ASP A 81 0.67 12.11 -3.41
C ASP A 81 0.27 11.49 -2.07
N ALA A 82 -0.88 11.93 -1.54
CA ALA A 82 -1.42 11.44 -0.26
C ALA A 82 -1.74 9.93 -0.29
N THR A 83 -1.66 9.30 -1.46
CA THR A 83 -1.96 7.87 -1.67
C THR A 83 -0.74 6.95 -1.62
N LEU A 84 0.48 7.49 -1.46
CA LEU A 84 1.71 6.71 -1.32
C LEU A 84 2.13 6.57 0.15
N PRO A 85 2.70 5.41 0.54
CA PRO A 85 3.08 5.15 1.91
C PRO A 85 4.11 6.18 2.41
N SER A 86 3.94 6.58 3.67
CA SER A 86 4.71 7.68 4.27
C SER A 86 5.83 7.20 5.17
N THR A 87 5.62 6.07 5.85
CA THR A 87 6.53 5.50 6.83
C THR A 87 6.84 4.05 6.48
N LEU A 88 8.03 3.55 6.87
CA LEU A 88 8.40 2.13 6.71
C LEU A 88 7.45 1.16 7.41
N SER A 89 6.66 1.63 8.37
CA SER A 89 5.63 0.81 9.03
C SER A 89 4.37 0.62 8.18
N ASP A 90 4.19 1.46 7.15
CA ASP A 90 3.04 1.43 6.25
C ASP A 90 3.24 0.40 5.11
N ILE A 91 4.46 -0.09 4.93
CA ILE A 91 4.80 -1.14 3.95
C ILE A 91 5.14 -2.46 4.64
N LEU A 92 4.91 -3.57 3.93
CA LEU A 92 5.20 -4.93 4.39
C LEU A 92 5.96 -5.71 3.31
N GLU A 93 7.02 -6.41 3.68
CA GLU A 93 7.76 -7.30 2.77
C GLU A 93 6.93 -8.55 2.46
N LEU A 94 6.84 -8.88 1.17
CA LEU A 94 6.02 -9.99 0.68
C LEU A 94 6.86 -11.19 0.29
N LYS A 95 6.35 -12.38 0.58
CA LYS A 95 6.91 -13.67 0.14
C LYS A 95 6.17 -14.11 -1.10
N LEU A 96 6.75 -13.78 -2.26
CA LEU A 96 6.21 -14.09 -3.58
C LEU A 96 6.74 -15.41 -4.10
N HIS A 97 5.88 -16.16 -4.79
CA HIS A 97 6.25 -17.31 -5.59
C HIS A 97 6.01 -16.98 -7.05
N TRP A 98 7.08 -17.07 -7.84
CA TRP A 98 7.06 -16.75 -9.27
C TRP A 98 6.94 -18.03 -10.09
N GLN A 99 6.05 -18.01 -11.08
CA GLN A 99 5.97 -19.02 -12.14
C GLN A 99 6.51 -18.42 -13.42
N ASP A 100 7.45 -19.14 -14.06
CA ASP A 100 8.15 -18.73 -15.29
C ASP A 100 8.76 -17.33 -15.22
N ASP A 101 9.01 -16.86 -14.00
CA ASP A 101 9.46 -15.51 -13.64
C ASP A 101 8.64 -14.37 -14.28
N LYS A 102 7.37 -14.63 -14.60
CA LYS A 102 6.46 -13.66 -15.22
C LYS A 102 5.24 -13.43 -14.33
N THR A 103 4.66 -14.51 -13.81
CA THR A 103 3.42 -14.46 -13.05
C THR A 103 3.68 -14.79 -11.59
N ILE A 104 3.04 -14.05 -10.69
CA ILE A 104 3.00 -14.41 -9.27
C ILE A 104 1.86 -15.41 -9.12
N VAL A 105 2.12 -16.51 -8.40
CA VAL A 105 1.13 -17.57 -8.16
C VAL A 105 1.05 -17.91 -6.68
N CYS A 106 -0.11 -18.43 -6.27
CA CYS A 106 -0.25 -18.96 -4.92
C CYS A 106 0.56 -20.26 -4.77
N PRO A 107 1.40 -20.41 -3.72
CA PRO A 107 2.16 -21.64 -3.51
C PRO A 107 1.28 -22.86 -3.21
N VAL A 108 0.05 -22.65 -2.74
CA VAL A 108 -0.87 -23.73 -2.33
C VAL A 108 -1.78 -24.14 -3.47
N THR A 109 -2.40 -23.18 -4.18
CA THR A 109 -3.42 -23.47 -5.20
C THR A 109 -2.98 -23.17 -6.63
N GLY A 110 -1.86 -22.46 -6.84
CA GLY A 110 -1.43 -22.02 -8.17
C GLY A 110 -2.31 -20.96 -8.84
N GLY A 111 -3.33 -20.44 -8.16
CA GLY A 111 -4.27 -19.46 -8.71
C GLY A 111 -3.68 -18.04 -8.83
N ILE A 112 -4.31 -17.23 -9.71
CA ILE A 112 -3.95 -15.83 -10.00
C ILE A 112 -4.67 -14.79 -9.12
N ASP A 113 -5.77 -15.18 -8.44
CA ASP A 113 -6.51 -14.30 -7.55
C ASP A 113 -5.78 -14.18 -6.20
N LEU A 114 -4.84 -13.26 -6.11
CA LEU A 114 -3.89 -13.17 -5.00
C LEU A 114 -4.26 -12.12 -3.94
N CYS A 115 -3.97 -12.48 -2.70
CA CYS A 115 -3.99 -11.61 -1.55
C CYS A 115 -2.77 -11.91 -0.69
N TYR A 116 -2.45 -11.02 0.23
CA TYR A 116 -1.39 -11.27 1.20
C TYR A 116 -1.87 -11.00 2.62
N LEU A 117 -1.18 -11.64 3.56
CA LEU A 117 -1.50 -11.56 4.99
C LEU A 117 -0.56 -10.60 5.71
N ARG A 118 -1.12 -9.60 6.40
CA ARG A 118 -0.36 -8.65 7.22
C ARG A 118 0.60 -9.27 8.24
N PRO A 119 0.27 -10.34 8.98
CA PRO A 119 1.17 -10.86 10.01
C PRO A 119 2.45 -11.51 9.48
N CYS A 120 2.41 -12.09 8.26
CA CYS A 120 3.50 -12.92 7.76
C CYS A 120 4.04 -12.52 6.37
N GLY A 121 3.32 -11.68 5.63
CA GLY A 121 3.68 -11.27 4.27
C GLY A 121 3.53 -12.38 3.22
N CYS A 122 2.97 -13.55 3.57
CA CYS A 122 2.74 -14.62 2.61
C CYS A 122 1.66 -14.23 1.61
N VAL A 123 1.94 -14.48 0.33
CA VAL A 123 0.98 -14.28 -0.77
C VAL A 123 0.27 -15.59 -1.07
N VAL A 124 -1.06 -15.57 -1.00
CA VAL A 124 -1.93 -16.74 -1.11
C VAL A 124 -3.19 -16.40 -1.89
N SER A 125 -3.91 -17.42 -2.36
CA SER A 125 -5.15 -17.20 -3.09
C SER A 125 -6.27 -16.69 -2.17
N TYR A 126 -6.98 -15.65 -2.61
CA TYR A 126 -8.10 -15.09 -1.84
C TYR A 126 -9.26 -16.09 -1.71
N LYS A 127 -9.56 -16.85 -2.77
CA LYS A 127 -10.61 -17.88 -2.77
C LYS A 127 -10.37 -18.94 -1.70
N LEU A 128 -9.11 -19.38 -1.57
CA LEU A 128 -8.70 -20.33 -0.54
C LEU A 128 -9.01 -19.78 0.87
N LEU A 129 -8.64 -18.54 1.15
CA LEU A 129 -8.90 -17.93 2.46
C LEU A 129 -10.41 -17.77 2.74
N GLN A 130 -11.21 -17.45 1.73
CA GLN A 130 -12.65 -17.38 1.88
C GLN A 130 -13.28 -18.73 2.23
N GLU A 131 -12.79 -19.82 1.65
CA GLU A 131 -13.27 -21.17 1.93
C GLU A 131 -12.91 -21.60 3.35
N LEU A 132 -11.68 -21.32 3.80
CA LEU A 132 -11.26 -21.56 5.19
C LEU A 132 -12.14 -20.79 6.17
N HIS A 133 -12.37 -19.49 5.94
CA HIS A 133 -13.23 -18.66 6.80
C HIS A 133 -14.69 -19.13 6.83
N LYS A 134 -15.21 -19.65 5.72
CA LYS A 134 -16.57 -20.23 5.66
C LYS A 134 -16.63 -21.57 6.39
N GLY A 135 -15.58 -22.37 6.32
CA GLY A 135 -15.45 -23.64 7.04
C GLY A 135 -15.49 -23.44 8.55
N ASP A 136 -14.71 -22.49 9.05
CA ASP A 136 -14.64 -22.17 10.48
C ASP A 136 -16.01 -21.72 11.03
N LYS A 137 -16.73 -20.87 10.30
CA LYS A 137 -18.07 -20.41 10.67
C LYS A 137 -19.13 -21.52 10.70
N ARG A 138 -18.93 -22.63 10.00
CA ARG A 138 -19.87 -23.77 10.01
C ARG A 138 -19.67 -24.67 11.22
N ASN A 139 -18.45 -24.73 11.76
CA ASN A 139 -18.13 -25.59 12.90
C ASN A 139 -18.53 -24.96 14.24
N ASP A 140 -18.68 -23.62 14.28
CA ASP A 140 -18.87 -22.85 15.50
C ASP A 140 -20.34 -22.53 15.84
N GLN A 141 -21.30 -23.32 15.35
CA GLN A 141 -22.74 -23.14 15.65
C GLN A 141 -23.14 -23.44 17.11
N SER A 142 -22.18 -23.68 18.02
CA SER A 142 -22.45 -24.09 19.40
C SER A 142 -22.09 -23.06 20.48
N SER A 143 -21.52 -21.90 20.13
CA SER A 143 -21.10 -20.91 21.15
C SER A 143 -21.51 -19.48 20.78
N SER A 144 -22.48 -18.95 21.53
CA SER A 144 -23.03 -17.60 21.47
C SER A 144 -22.05 -16.52 21.97
N LYS A 145 -20.85 -16.45 21.38
CA LYS A 145 -19.89 -15.39 21.66
C LYS A 145 -19.18 -15.04 20.35
N MET A 146 -19.21 -13.75 20.02
CA MET A 146 -18.57 -13.11 18.87
C MET A 146 -17.04 -13.17 19.03
N GLU A 147 -16.48 -14.38 19.04
CA GLU A 147 -15.03 -14.58 19.03
C GLU A 147 -14.55 -14.44 17.59
N LEU A 148 -13.61 -13.52 17.42
CA LEU A 148 -12.98 -13.22 16.15
C LEU A 148 -12.27 -14.50 15.67
N SER A 149 -12.80 -15.13 14.62
CA SER A 149 -12.33 -16.43 14.14
C SER A 149 -10.89 -16.32 13.63
N SER A 150 -9.92 -16.59 14.52
CA SER A 150 -8.50 -16.62 14.19
C SER A 150 -8.21 -17.89 13.39
N SER A 151 -7.81 -17.72 12.14
CA SER A 151 -7.38 -18.81 11.26
C SER A 151 -5.86 -18.80 11.11
N THR A 152 -5.28 -19.91 10.69
CA THR A 152 -3.82 -20.06 10.51
C THR A 152 -3.44 -19.94 9.04
N CYS A 153 -2.33 -19.27 8.75
CA CYS A 153 -1.86 -19.12 7.38
C CYS A 153 -1.54 -20.50 6.75
N PRO A 154 -2.06 -20.83 5.56
CA PRO A 154 -1.84 -22.15 4.94
C PRO A 154 -0.41 -22.35 4.41
N ASN A 155 0.43 -21.32 4.39
CA ASN A 155 1.82 -21.41 3.94
C ASN A 155 2.84 -21.43 5.09
N CYS A 156 2.52 -20.83 6.25
CA CYS A 156 3.49 -20.67 7.33
C CYS A 156 2.91 -20.80 8.74
N GLU A 157 1.64 -21.18 8.86
CA GLU A 157 0.93 -21.49 10.11
C GLU A 157 0.80 -20.33 11.11
N ILE A 158 1.25 -19.13 10.75
CA ILE A 158 1.09 -17.92 11.59
C ILE A 158 -0.40 -17.57 11.71
N PRO A 159 -0.91 -17.33 12.93
CA PRO A 159 -2.30 -16.96 13.15
C PRO A 159 -2.60 -15.57 12.56
N PHE A 160 -3.76 -15.46 11.93
CA PHE A 160 -4.27 -14.23 11.35
C PHE A 160 -5.79 -14.13 11.55
N THR A 161 -6.30 -12.92 11.42
CA THR A 161 -7.73 -12.65 11.42
C THR A 161 -8.18 -12.24 10.04
N PHE A 162 -9.13 -12.98 9.47
CA PHE A 162 -9.62 -12.73 8.11
C PHE A 162 -10.14 -11.30 7.91
N ASP A 163 -10.82 -10.73 8.90
CA ASP A 163 -11.53 -9.45 8.77
C ASP A 163 -10.61 -8.22 8.64
N TYR A 164 -9.35 -8.28 9.10
CA TYR A 164 -8.44 -7.13 8.99
C TYR A 164 -7.01 -7.46 8.52
N ASP A 165 -6.60 -8.73 8.52
CA ASP A 165 -5.25 -9.11 8.11
C ASP A 165 -5.11 -9.42 6.62
N VAL A 166 -6.21 -9.60 5.91
CA VAL A 166 -6.22 -9.91 4.48
C VAL A 166 -6.17 -8.61 3.67
N VAL A 167 -5.23 -8.55 2.72
CA VAL A 167 -5.12 -7.45 1.76
C VAL A 167 -5.10 -8.01 0.34
N LEU A 168 -6.01 -7.54 -0.51
CA LEU A 168 -6.14 -7.96 -1.89
C LEU A 168 -5.11 -7.24 -2.77
N ILE A 169 -4.40 -7.96 -3.63
CA ILE A 169 -3.40 -7.38 -4.55
C ILE A 169 -4.06 -6.79 -5.81
N ASP A 170 -5.30 -7.18 -6.09
CA ASP A 170 -6.05 -6.76 -7.28
C ASP A 170 -6.28 -5.24 -7.33
N GLN A 171 -6.15 -4.67 -8.53
CA GLN A 171 -6.33 -3.25 -8.81
C GLN A 171 -7.81 -2.87 -9.05
N ALA A 172 -8.72 -3.84 -9.03
CA ALA A 172 -10.15 -3.56 -9.12
C ALA A 172 -10.62 -2.63 -7.97
N GLU A 173 -11.55 -1.73 -8.26
CA GLU A 173 -12.09 -0.78 -7.27
C GLU A 173 -12.66 -1.48 -6.02
N LYS A 174 -13.30 -2.63 -6.22
CA LYS A 174 -13.84 -3.46 -5.12
C LYS A 174 -12.75 -3.91 -4.15
N ALA A 175 -11.56 -4.23 -4.66
CA ALA A 175 -10.43 -4.64 -3.83
C ALA A 175 -9.88 -3.45 -3.03
N ALA A 176 -9.77 -2.28 -3.65
CA ALA A 176 -9.34 -1.06 -2.98
C ALA A 176 -10.27 -0.65 -1.83
N ASP A 177 -11.59 -0.74 -2.02
CA ASP A 177 -12.55 -0.40 -0.97
C ASP A 177 -12.55 -1.39 0.19
N PHE A 178 -12.40 -2.69 -0.10
CA PHE A 178 -12.21 -3.72 0.91
C PHE A 178 -10.95 -3.41 1.75
N ASN A 179 -9.82 -3.22 1.07
CA ASN A 179 -8.52 -2.94 1.68
C ASN A 179 -8.52 -1.67 2.57
N LYS A 180 -9.23 -0.62 2.16
CA LYS A 180 -9.38 0.60 2.96
C LYS A 180 -10.16 0.32 4.25
N LYS A 181 -11.29 -0.38 4.16
CA LYS A 181 -12.12 -0.71 5.33
C LYS A 181 -11.37 -1.59 6.33
N THR A 182 -10.67 -2.61 5.85
CA THR A 182 -9.86 -3.50 6.72
C THR A 182 -8.72 -2.73 7.38
N TYR A 183 -8.07 -1.83 6.65
CA TYR A 183 -7.04 -0.98 7.21
C TYR A 183 -7.57 0.03 8.23
N GLU A 184 -8.70 0.66 7.97
CA GLU A 184 -9.32 1.63 8.88
C GLU A 184 -9.65 0.98 10.22
N TYR A 185 -10.18 -0.25 10.22
CA TYR A 185 -10.39 -1.01 11.44
C TYR A 185 -9.07 -1.24 12.20
N LEU A 186 -8.03 -1.69 11.50
CA LEU A 186 -6.72 -1.97 12.09
C LEU A 186 -6.04 -0.69 12.65
N ALA A 187 -6.17 0.44 11.97
CA ALA A 187 -5.58 1.71 12.37
C ALA A 187 -6.36 2.39 13.51
N THR A 188 -7.70 2.34 13.48
CA THR A 188 -8.56 3.05 14.46
C THR A 188 -8.83 2.23 15.71
N GLN A 189 -9.17 0.94 15.56
CA GLN A 189 -9.55 0.09 16.69
C GLN A 189 -8.33 -0.53 17.36
N LEU A 190 -7.39 -1.05 16.56
CA LEU A 190 -6.20 -1.75 17.07
C LEU A 190 -4.98 -0.83 17.25
N LYS A 191 -5.02 0.39 16.70
CA LYS A 191 -3.90 1.36 16.71
C LYS A 191 -2.59 0.78 16.20
N LEU A 192 -2.68 -0.02 15.13
CA LEU A 192 -1.54 -0.64 14.47
C LEU A 192 -1.30 0.00 13.09
N HIS A 193 -0.04 0.01 12.65
CA HIS A 193 0.31 0.30 11.26
C HIS A 193 0.05 -0.91 10.36
N HIS A 194 0.16 -0.73 9.05
CA HIS A 194 -0.01 -1.82 8.08
C HIS A 194 0.83 -3.07 8.41
N SER A 195 2.07 -2.87 8.83
CA SER A 195 3.00 -3.92 9.30
C SER A 195 2.73 -4.47 10.71
N LYS A 196 1.55 -4.22 11.29
CA LYS A 196 1.15 -4.56 12.67
C LYS A 196 2.01 -3.96 13.79
N LYS A 197 2.87 -2.98 13.48
CA LYS A 197 3.64 -2.24 14.49
C LYS A 197 2.74 -1.25 15.22
N PRO A 198 2.91 -1.04 16.54
CA PRO A 198 2.07 -0.11 17.29
C PRO A 198 2.29 1.33 16.82
N ILE A 199 1.20 2.07 16.62
CA ILE A 199 1.23 3.50 16.34
C ILE A 199 1.61 4.22 17.65
N LYS A 200 2.77 4.90 17.66
CA LYS A 200 3.18 5.68 18.83
C LYS A 200 2.33 6.94 18.93
N GLU A 201 1.46 7.01 19.93
CA GLU A 201 0.82 8.27 20.31
C GLU A 201 1.89 9.25 20.80
N LYS A 202 2.13 10.33 20.05
CA LYS A 202 2.98 11.42 20.53
C LYS A 202 2.31 12.02 21.76
N LYS A 203 2.85 11.74 22.95
CA LYS A 203 2.51 12.51 24.16
C LYS A 203 2.72 13.98 23.83
N LYS A 204 1.64 14.78 23.82
CA LYS A 204 1.74 16.25 23.81
C LYS A 204 2.62 16.66 24.99
N LYS A 205 3.86 17.06 24.74
CA LYS A 205 4.63 17.85 25.71
C LYS A 205 3.81 19.13 25.92
N ARG A 206 3.19 19.26 27.10
CA ARG A 206 2.66 20.54 27.59
C ARG A 206 3.83 21.54 27.50
N LYS A 207 3.69 22.56 26.65
CA LYS A 207 4.51 23.77 26.75
C LYS A 207 4.15 24.39 28.10
N GLN A 208 5.10 24.45 29.03
CA GLN A 208 5.06 25.45 30.08
C GLN A 208 5.36 26.79 29.39
N GLU A 209 4.39 27.69 29.44
CA GLU A 209 4.58 29.12 29.24
C GLU A 209 5.33 29.61 30.48
N ASP A 210 6.60 29.96 30.33
CA ASP A 210 7.28 30.88 31.24
C ASP A 210 7.47 32.18 30.46
N ASP A 211 6.53 33.10 30.71
CA ASP A 211 6.68 34.52 30.42
C ASP A 211 7.58 35.12 31.51
N SER A 212 8.79 35.55 31.13
CA SER A 212 9.43 36.69 31.78
C SER A 212 10.44 37.33 30.84
N ASP A 213 10.05 38.51 30.39
CA ASP A 213 10.85 39.55 29.77
C ASP A 213 12.20 39.79 30.48
N GLY A 214 13.19 40.13 29.66
CA GLY A 214 14.07 41.25 30.02
C GLY A 214 15.56 40.96 30.19
N VAL A 215 16.31 41.49 29.22
CA VAL A 215 17.58 42.22 29.39
C VAL A 215 18.90 41.43 29.25
N LEU A 216 19.53 41.72 28.12
CA LEU A 216 20.96 41.66 27.80
C LEU A 216 21.88 42.06 28.97
N LYS A 217 22.91 41.25 29.28
CA LYS A 217 24.35 41.64 29.22
C LYS A 217 25.30 40.63 29.88
N GLU A 218 26.42 40.46 29.18
CA GLU A 218 27.80 40.33 29.68
C GLU A 218 28.33 39.06 30.38
N LYS A 219 29.14 38.34 29.60
CA LYS A 219 30.57 38.00 29.83
C LYS A 219 31.09 37.85 31.28
N LYS A 220 31.74 36.69 31.48
CA LYS A 220 32.95 36.45 32.30
C LYS A 220 32.86 36.79 33.80
N ASN A 221 32.91 35.78 34.68
CA ASN A 221 34.16 35.39 35.37
C ASN A 221 33.99 34.28 36.42
N LYS A 222 34.99 33.39 36.42
CA LYS A 222 35.72 32.81 37.56
C LYS A 222 34.99 32.25 38.79
N LYS A 223 35.27 30.96 39.00
CA LYS A 223 36.04 30.41 40.16
C LYS A 223 35.77 31.06 41.53
N LYS A 224 35.05 30.33 42.38
CA LYS A 224 35.18 30.18 43.86
C LYS A 224 33.79 29.71 44.35
N LYS A 225 33.57 28.52 44.91
CA LYS A 225 34.11 28.00 46.17
C LYS A 225 33.92 26.49 46.22
N LYS A 226 35.01 25.74 46.41
CA LYS A 226 35.04 24.57 47.29
C LYS A 226 35.03 25.09 48.74
N LYS A 227 34.53 24.28 49.68
CA LYS A 227 34.18 24.53 51.11
C LYS A 227 32.76 25.07 51.22
N SER A 228 31.79 24.43 51.87
CA SER A 228 31.73 23.50 53.02
C SER A 228 30.44 22.68 52.84
N SER A 229 30.33 21.41 53.23
CA SER A 229 30.47 20.87 54.59
C SER A 229 30.73 19.37 54.55
#